data_AF-A0AA97B365-F1
#
_entry.id   AF-A0AA97B365-F1
#
_cell.length_a   1.000
_cell.length_b   1.000
_cell.length_c   1.000
_cell.angle_alpha   90.00
_cell.angle_beta   90.00
_cell.angle_gamma   90.00
#
_symmetry.space_group_name_H-M   'P 1'
#
loop_
_entity.id
_entity.type
_entity.pdbx_description
1 polymer ?
#
loop_
_entity_poly.entity_id
_entity_poly.type
_entity_poly.pdbx_seq_one_letter_code
_entity_poly.pdbx_strand_id
1 'polypeptide(L)'
;MAGVKIIEVLGALRFLSAGGLNLSALDNLNITTASDINISAGRDIKEQIGNICESVAKVRQTIKVKDRGKVWLGSESLNVLKVLEDLIGVVSALAATLATYSHPGNGQKPTQEAAIYGHKSSADSLKSQLGAVRA
;
A
#
# COMPACT_ATOMS: atom_id res chain seq x y z
N MET A 1 8.23 45.64 -3.33
CA MET A 1 6.90 45.36 -3.92
C MET A 1 7.02 44.06 -4.70
N ALA A 2 6.27 43.02 -4.33
CA ALA A 2 6.22 41.79 -5.12
C ALA A 2 5.29 42.04 -6.31
N GLY A 3 5.83 42.04 -7.53
CA GLY A 3 5.02 42.13 -8.74
C GLY A 3 4.28 40.82 -8.98
N VAL A 4 2.96 40.87 -9.12
CA VAL A 4 2.14 39.70 -9.43
C VAL A 4 1.86 39.69 -10.93
N LYS A 5 2.16 38.57 -11.60
CA LYS A 5 1.72 38.33 -12.98
C LYS A 5 0.65 37.25 -12.97
N ILE A 6 -0.54 37.59 -13.47
CA ILE A 6 -1.67 36.68 -13.59
C ILE A 6 -1.80 36.27 -15.06
N ILE A 7 -2.11 34.99 -15.30
CA ILE A 7 -2.44 34.46 -16.62
C ILE A 7 -3.83 33.84 -16.52
N GLU A 8 -4.81 34.45 -17.18
CA GLU A 8 -6.19 33.95 -17.23
C GLU A 8 -6.50 33.45 -18.64
N VAL A 9 -7.06 32.23 -18.74
CA VAL A 9 -7.41 31.61 -20.02
C VAL A 9 -8.79 31.00 -19.86
N LEU A 10 -9.74 31.38 -20.73
CA LEU A 10 -11.12 30.86 -20.72
C LEU A 10 -11.25 29.48 -21.42
N GLY A 11 -10.23 29.11 -22.19
CA GLY A 11 -10.11 27.80 -22.84
C GLY A 11 -9.00 26.95 -22.22
N ALA A 12 -8.22 26.27 -23.06
CA ALA A 12 -7.10 25.45 -22.60
C ALA A 12 -5.81 26.25 -22.46
N LEU A 13 -5.17 26.18 -21.29
CA LEU A 13 -3.77 26.56 -21.11
C LEU A 13 -2.90 25.29 -21.20
N ARG A 14 -1.89 25.28 -22.07
CA ARG A 14 -1.00 24.12 -22.26
C ARG A 14 0.47 24.55 -22.22
N PHE A 15 1.27 23.89 -21.40
CA PHE A 15 2.73 23.96 -21.44
C PHE A 15 3.26 22.70 -22.11
N LEU A 16 3.91 22.84 -23.26
CA LEU A 16 4.54 21.73 -23.98
C LEU A 16 6.04 21.97 -23.98
N SER A 17 6.80 20.98 -23.50
CA SER A 17 8.25 20.98 -23.51
C SER A 17 8.73 19.62 -23.97
N ALA A 18 9.70 19.59 -24.90
CA ALA A 18 10.43 18.37 -25.26
C ALA A 18 11.59 18.07 -24.28
N GLY A 19 11.90 19.03 -23.41
CA GLY A 19 12.92 18.92 -22.36
C GLY A 19 12.28 18.87 -20.97
N GLY A 20 12.77 19.72 -20.07
CA GLY A 20 12.25 19.83 -18.71
C GLY A 20 11.15 20.88 -18.55
N LEU A 21 10.38 20.75 -17.48
CA LEU A 21 9.52 21.79 -16.92
C LEU A 21 9.78 21.81 -15.41
N ASN A 22 10.16 22.95 -14.86
CA ASN A 22 10.40 23.12 -13.42
C ASN A 22 9.41 24.16 -12.87
N LEU A 23 8.74 23.82 -11.77
CA LEU A 23 7.86 24.71 -11.01
C LEU A 23 8.44 24.85 -9.60
N SER A 24 8.59 26.07 -9.12
CA SER A 24 9.13 26.34 -7.78
C SER A 24 8.51 27.61 -7.23
N ALA A 25 8.23 27.63 -5.94
CA ALA A 25 7.68 28.78 -5.23
C ALA A 25 8.46 28.99 -3.93
N LEU A 26 8.65 30.26 -3.53
CA LEU A 26 9.34 30.60 -2.28
C LEU A 26 8.49 30.26 -1.04
N ASP A 27 7.18 30.41 -1.17
CA ASP A 27 6.22 30.20 -0.09
C ASP A 27 5.35 28.98 -0.41
N ASN A 28 4.30 29.14 -1.23
CA ASN A 28 3.33 28.09 -1.51
C ASN A 28 3.16 27.80 -3.01
N LEU A 29 3.03 26.51 -3.37
CA LEU A 29 2.58 26.04 -4.68
C LEU A 29 1.21 25.37 -4.52
N ASN A 30 0.17 25.92 -5.16
CA ASN A 30 -1.19 25.40 -5.09
C ASN A 30 -1.65 24.92 -6.48
N ILE A 31 -2.21 23.71 -6.55
CA ILE A 31 -2.81 23.15 -7.77
C ILE A 31 -4.24 22.72 -7.42
N THR A 32 -5.22 23.37 -8.03
CA THR A 32 -6.64 23.16 -7.74
C THR A 32 -7.42 22.98 -9.04
N THR A 33 -8.36 22.06 -9.04
CA THR A 33 -9.29 21.78 -10.15
C THR A 33 -10.71 21.62 -9.61
N ALA A 34 -11.71 21.84 -10.44
CA ALA A 34 -13.10 21.51 -10.11
C ALA A 34 -13.45 20.03 -10.38
N SER A 35 -12.68 19.36 -11.24
CA SER A 35 -12.89 17.95 -11.63
C SER A 35 -11.67 17.12 -11.23
N ASP A 36 -10.74 16.89 -12.14
CA ASP A 36 -9.69 15.90 -11.97
C ASP A 36 -8.29 16.50 -12.12
N ILE A 37 -7.35 16.01 -11.29
CA ILE A 37 -5.91 16.14 -11.49
C ILE A 37 -5.41 14.78 -11.97
N ASN A 38 -4.77 14.75 -13.13
CA ASN A 38 -4.16 13.53 -13.67
C ASN A 38 -2.64 13.75 -13.75
N ILE A 39 -1.88 12.91 -13.05
CA ILE A 39 -0.42 12.89 -13.09
C ILE A 39 0.01 11.54 -13.64
N SER A 40 0.90 11.54 -14.63
CA SER A 40 1.37 10.31 -15.28
C SER A 40 2.84 10.44 -15.59
N ALA A 41 3.62 9.43 -15.21
CA ALA A 41 5.04 9.34 -15.49
C ALA A 41 5.34 8.01 -16.18
N GLY A 42 6.27 8.01 -17.15
CA GLY A 42 6.69 6.78 -17.82
C GLY A 42 7.67 5.93 -17.00
N ARG A 43 8.24 6.49 -15.92
CA ARG A 43 9.20 5.81 -15.04
C ARG A 43 8.84 6.02 -13.57
N ASP A 44 9.33 7.11 -12.97
CA ASP A 44 9.28 7.31 -11.53
C ASP A 44 8.57 8.63 -11.19
N ILE A 45 7.77 8.62 -10.12
CA ILE A 45 7.34 9.81 -9.38
C ILE A 45 8.05 9.73 -8.02
N LYS A 46 8.76 10.80 -7.64
CA LYS A 46 9.44 10.91 -6.35
C LYS A 46 8.90 12.12 -5.61
N GLU A 47 8.35 11.88 -4.43
CA GLU A 47 7.80 12.92 -3.56
C GLU A 47 8.55 12.91 -2.24
N GLN A 48 8.99 14.08 -1.78
CA GLN A 48 9.63 14.26 -0.49
C GLN A 48 8.83 15.29 0.30
N ILE A 49 8.36 14.90 1.48
CA ILE A 49 7.52 15.73 2.34
C ILE A 49 8.21 15.84 3.70
N GLY A 50 8.40 17.07 4.18
CA GLY A 50 9.09 17.33 5.45
C GLY A 50 8.23 17.05 6.69
N ASN A 51 6.92 17.30 6.61
CA ASN A 51 6.01 17.22 7.75
C ASN A 51 4.85 16.25 7.50
N ILE A 52 3.80 16.70 6.81
CA ILE A 52 2.54 15.95 6.66
C ILE A 52 2.25 15.72 5.18
N CYS A 53 2.00 14.46 4.83
CA CYS A 53 1.34 14.08 3.59
C CYS A 53 -0.09 13.64 3.94
N GLU A 54 -1.06 14.50 3.65
CA GLU A 54 -2.48 14.22 3.90
C GLU A 54 -3.18 13.89 2.59
N SER A 55 -3.84 12.74 2.53
CA SER A 55 -4.65 12.32 1.38
C SER A 55 -6.01 11.85 1.87
N VAL A 56 -7.04 12.64 1.55
CA VAL A 56 -8.41 12.44 2.03
C VAL A 56 -9.33 12.20 0.85
N ALA A 57 -9.93 11.02 0.79
CA ALA A 57 -10.89 10.65 -0.24
C ALA A 57 -12.26 10.39 0.39
N LYS A 58 -13.33 10.95 -0.19
CA LYS A 58 -14.70 10.72 0.27
C LYS A 58 -15.18 9.28 0.04
N VAL A 59 -14.82 8.70 -1.11
CA VAL A 59 -15.32 7.39 -1.55
C VAL A 59 -14.26 6.31 -1.40
N ARG A 60 -13.07 6.52 -2.00
CA ARG A 60 -12.02 5.50 -2.02
C ARG A 60 -10.66 6.11 -2.37
N GLN A 61 -9.65 5.75 -1.59
CA GLN A 61 -8.25 5.85 -2.00
C GLN A 61 -7.80 4.49 -2.51
N THR A 62 -6.99 4.45 -3.56
CA THR A 62 -6.57 3.19 -4.18
C THR A 62 -5.09 3.24 -4.50
N ILE A 63 -4.33 2.32 -3.89
CA ILE A 63 -2.93 2.06 -4.21
C ILE A 63 -2.89 0.69 -4.87
N LYS A 64 -2.57 0.65 -6.16
CA LYS A 64 -2.53 -0.58 -6.97
C LYS A 64 -1.20 -0.66 -7.69
N VAL A 65 -0.62 -1.84 -7.66
CA VAL A 65 0.53 -2.20 -8.48
C VAL A 65 0.06 -3.10 -9.61
N LYS A 66 0.60 -2.89 -10.81
CA LYS A 66 0.31 -3.74 -11.97
C LYS A 66 1.27 -4.93 -11.98
N ASP A 67 0.82 -6.06 -12.53
CA ASP A 67 1.63 -7.26 -12.78
C ASP A 67 2.36 -7.76 -11.51
N ARG A 68 3.66 -8.09 -11.62
CA ARG A 68 4.56 -8.51 -10.52
C ARG A 68 5.08 -7.34 -9.68
N GLY A 69 4.40 -6.19 -9.76
CA GLY A 69 4.73 -5.02 -8.96
C GLY A 69 4.52 -5.29 -7.47
N LYS A 70 5.23 -4.52 -6.65
CA LYS A 70 5.32 -4.75 -5.22
C LYS A 70 5.03 -3.46 -4.45
N VAL A 71 4.37 -3.59 -3.31
CA VAL A 71 4.00 -2.48 -2.42
C VAL A 71 4.86 -2.53 -1.17
N TRP A 72 5.41 -1.37 -0.82
CA TRP A 72 5.95 -1.11 0.50
C TRP A 72 5.00 -0.18 1.24
N LEU A 73 4.58 -0.56 2.44
CA LEU A 73 3.75 0.28 3.29
C LEU A 73 4.35 0.35 4.69
N GLY A 74 4.87 1.52 5.07
CA GLY A 74 5.50 1.74 6.37
C GLY A 74 6.76 2.60 6.24
N SER A 75 7.67 2.47 7.21
CA SER A 75 8.95 3.20 7.23
C SER A 75 10.02 2.47 6.42
N GLU A 76 11.23 3.04 6.29
CA GLU A 76 12.37 2.38 5.64
C GLU A 76 12.71 1.01 6.24
N SER A 77 12.51 0.84 7.55
CA SER A 77 12.86 -0.37 8.30
C SER A 77 11.68 -1.30 8.59
N LEU A 78 10.43 -0.83 8.40
CA LEU A 78 9.23 -1.60 8.73
C LEU A 78 8.24 -1.60 7.58
N ASN A 79 7.98 -2.78 7.03
CA ASN A 79 6.89 -3.00 6.09
C ASN A 79 5.70 -3.66 6.81
N VAL A 80 4.57 -2.96 6.90
CA VAL A 80 3.35 -3.47 7.54
C VAL A 80 2.85 -4.76 6.88
N LEU A 81 3.06 -4.92 5.57
CA LEU A 81 2.70 -6.15 4.86
C LEU A 81 3.58 -7.33 5.29
N LYS A 82 4.84 -7.08 5.67
CA LYS A 82 5.73 -8.11 6.26
C LYS A 82 5.20 -8.54 7.63
N VAL A 83 4.85 -7.58 8.48
CA VAL A 83 4.29 -7.85 9.81
C VAL A 83 3.01 -8.69 9.70
N LEU A 84 2.12 -8.35 8.76
CA LEU A 84 0.90 -9.11 8.52
C LEU A 84 1.20 -10.53 8.01
N GLU A 85 2.18 -10.71 7.13
CA GLU A 85 2.60 -12.03 6.67
C GLU A 85 3.14 -12.90 7.81
N ASP A 86 3.91 -12.30 8.72
CA ASP A 86 4.44 -12.99 9.90
C ASP A 86 3.34 -13.37 10.87
N LEU A 87 2.36 -12.48 11.10
CA LEU A 87 1.18 -12.79 11.89
C LEU A 87 0.39 -13.96 11.32
N ILE A 88 0.18 -14.01 9.99
CA ILE A 88 -0.46 -15.15 9.32
C ILE A 88 0.37 -16.43 9.52
N GLY A 89 1.70 -16.33 9.51
CA GLY A 89 2.60 -17.43 9.83
C GLY A 89 2.41 -17.97 11.25
N VAL A 90 2.26 -17.08 12.25
CA VAL A 90 1.96 -17.47 13.64
C VAL A 90 0.60 -18.18 13.72
N VAL A 91 -0.42 -17.69 13.01
CA VAL A 91 -1.74 -18.36 12.94
C VAL A 91 -1.64 -19.76 12.34
N SER A 92 -0.87 -19.93 11.26
CA SER A 92 -0.60 -21.24 10.65
C SER A 92 0.07 -22.20 11.64
N ALA A 93 1.10 -21.74 12.36
CA ALA A 93 1.80 -22.55 13.36
C ALA A 93 0.91 -22.92 14.55
N LEU A 94 0.05 -21.99 15.01
CA LEU A 94 -0.89 -22.24 16.09
C LEU A 94 -1.93 -23.28 15.69
N ALA A 95 -2.49 -23.19 14.48
CA ALA A 95 -3.41 -24.19 13.96
C ALA A 95 -2.75 -25.58 13.88
N ALA A 96 -1.50 -25.66 13.40
CA ALA A 96 -0.74 -26.92 13.38
C ALA A 96 -0.54 -27.51 14.80
N THR A 97 -0.24 -26.65 15.77
CA THR A 97 -0.03 -27.06 17.17
C THR A 97 -1.33 -27.56 17.80
N LEU A 98 -2.45 -26.87 17.55
CA LEU A 98 -3.78 -27.27 18.03
C LEU A 98 -4.24 -28.59 17.43
N ALA A 99 -4.02 -28.79 16.13
CA ALA A 99 -4.45 -30.02 15.45
C ALA A 99 -3.69 -31.25 15.95
N THR A 100 -2.42 -31.08 16.35
CA THR A 100 -1.57 -32.16 16.87
C THR A 100 -1.60 -32.29 18.39
N TYR A 101 -2.32 -31.40 19.08
CA TYR A 101 -2.47 -31.47 20.53
C TYR A 101 -3.10 -32.81 20.94
N SER A 102 -2.61 -33.41 22.02
CA SER A 102 -3.20 -34.61 22.60
C SER A 102 -3.30 -34.45 24.10
N HIS A 103 -4.44 -34.82 24.69
CA HIS A 103 -4.66 -34.68 26.12
C HIS A 103 -3.72 -35.62 26.91
N PRO A 104 -2.93 -35.09 27.86
CA PRO A 104 -2.11 -35.91 28.73
C PRO A 104 -2.97 -36.93 29.50
N GLY A 105 -2.57 -38.19 29.50
CA GLY A 105 -3.22 -39.27 30.26
C GLY A 105 -4.15 -40.17 29.45
N ASN A 106 -4.70 -39.71 28.32
CA ASN A 106 -5.52 -40.57 27.44
C ASN A 106 -5.12 -40.52 25.96
N GLY A 107 -4.23 -39.60 25.57
CA GLY A 107 -3.70 -39.50 24.21
C GLY A 107 -4.74 -39.08 23.17
N GLN A 108 -5.94 -38.65 23.60
CA GLN A 108 -7.01 -38.27 22.69
C GLN A 108 -6.64 -36.97 21.98
N LYS A 109 -6.72 -37.03 20.64
CA LYS A 109 -6.63 -35.86 19.77
C LYS A 109 -7.99 -35.16 19.65
N PRO A 110 -8.02 -33.89 19.21
CA PRO A 110 -9.26 -33.21 18.88
C PRO A 110 -10.07 -33.97 17.84
N THR A 111 -11.37 -34.11 18.08
CA THR A 111 -12.31 -34.67 17.08
C THR A 111 -12.37 -33.86 15.79
N GLN A 112 -11.92 -32.60 15.83
CA GLN A 112 -11.87 -31.65 14.73
C GLN A 112 -10.48 -31.51 14.10
N GLU A 113 -9.52 -32.41 14.37
CA GLU A 113 -8.12 -32.34 13.88
C GLU A 113 -8.03 -31.93 12.40
N ALA A 114 -8.78 -32.60 11.52
CA ALA A 114 -8.76 -32.32 10.09
C ALA A 114 -9.21 -30.89 9.75
N ALA A 115 -10.25 -30.37 10.42
CA ALA A 115 -10.73 -29.01 10.22
C ALA A 115 -9.71 -27.98 10.70
N ILE A 116 -9.07 -28.23 11.85
CA ILE A 116 -8.02 -27.36 12.39
C ILE A 116 -6.81 -27.31 11.45
N TYR A 117 -6.41 -28.45 10.88
CA TYR A 117 -5.40 -28.47 9.83
C TYR A 117 -5.83 -27.70 8.57
N GLY A 118 -7.11 -27.73 8.21
CA GLY A 118 -7.65 -26.92 7.12
C GLY A 118 -7.44 -25.41 7.31
N HIS A 119 -7.49 -24.91 8.55
CA HIS A 119 -7.19 -23.51 8.86
C HIS A 119 -5.70 -23.17 8.62
N LYS A 120 -4.79 -24.11 8.90
CA LYS A 120 -3.37 -23.96 8.54
C LYS A 120 -3.19 -23.76 7.04
N SER A 121 -3.80 -24.64 6.23
CA SER A 121 -3.71 -24.55 4.76
C SER A 121 -4.27 -23.24 4.23
N SER A 122 -5.37 -22.75 4.83
CA SER A 122 -5.96 -21.45 4.48
C SER A 122 -5.01 -20.29 4.80
N ALA A 123 -4.40 -20.30 6.00
CA ALA A 123 -3.42 -19.30 6.39
C ALA A 123 -2.19 -19.30 5.47
N ASP A 124 -1.66 -20.48 5.12
CA ASP A 124 -0.52 -20.60 4.20
C ASP A 124 -0.85 -20.03 2.80
N SER A 125 -2.08 -20.22 2.32
CA SER A 125 -2.55 -19.63 1.05
C SER A 125 -2.58 -18.11 1.11
N LEU A 126 -3.17 -17.53 2.16
CA LEU A 126 -3.21 -16.08 2.37
C LEU A 126 -1.79 -15.49 2.49
N LYS A 127 -0.90 -16.19 3.21
CA LYS A 127 0.51 -15.82 3.35
C LYS A 127 1.18 -15.72 1.99
N SER A 128 0.96 -16.70 1.11
CA SER A 128 1.51 -16.71 -0.25
C SER A 128 0.96 -15.56 -1.11
N GLN A 129 -0.34 -15.30 -1.03
CA GLN A 129 -0.97 -14.19 -1.75
C GLN A 129 -0.41 -12.82 -1.31
N LEU A 130 -0.22 -12.62 0.00
CA LEU A 130 0.35 -11.39 0.54
C LEU A 130 1.82 -11.23 0.15
N GLY A 131 2.61 -12.31 0.21
CA GLY A 131 4.01 -12.32 -0.20
C GLY A 131 4.23 -11.99 -1.68
N ALA A 132 3.24 -12.27 -2.54
CA ALA A 132 3.29 -11.95 -3.97
C ALA A 132 3.24 -10.45 -4.27
N VAL A 133 2.62 -9.64 -3.39
CA VAL A 133 2.43 -8.19 -3.60
C VAL A 133 3.32 -7.35 -2.70
N ARG A 134 4.09 -7.95 -1.79
CA ARG A 134 4.98 -7.23 -0.87
C ARG A 134 6.35 -6.94 -1.50
N ALA A 135 6.81 -5.70 -1.35
CA ALA A 135 8.19 -5.28 -1.65
C ALA A 135 9.22 -6.05 -0.85
#